data_AF-A0AAW1NGQ9-F1
#
_entry.id   AF-A0AAW1NGQ9-F1
#
_cell.length_a   1.000
_cell.length_b   1.000
_cell.length_c   1.000
_cell.angle_alpha   90.00
_cell.angle_beta   90.00
_cell.angle_gamma   90.00
#
_symmetry.space_group_name_H-M   'P 1'
#
loop_
_entity.id
_entity.type
_entity.pdbx_description
1 polymer ?
#
loop_
_entity_poly.entity_id
_entity_poly.type
_entity_poly.pdbx_seq_one_letter_code
_entity_poly.pdbx_strand_id
1 'polypeptide(L)'
;MVAAKLMPTASSFVPRAGDVRTKLTYALQPAGGAEAYFINGAQEASTNVVHEDYDTLVRDIRNFAPECTLAGAGFQLTSLSSPELEWTDEAQVKQKFYPVAEQVIKRATGASRVFIFDHTLRQGIAKHDDKQLCDPKAMGDPKKRPPIPRIHTDFSEKSGPQRLKATLPDEAEKLSQSRYAIIQLWRPLVGPVTESPLAVIDVRSLSPEDMMELRMEVPASDPRARVLGTASYIYIPKYNKNHRPYYVHTVLTYPLPAPEGSTLYYSSAKGVANPSTNVSHKDYEVVVRDMRSAPESLTLAEAGFQLDSLTAPEIPWTDEAEIREKFYPVAEEVIKRATGASRVLPFDYVVRKGFAKHSLAELKDPKAMAQKIRQPNPRVHTDFTEKSGPMRLHQILPDEADKLSKARYAIIQLWRPLVGPVTESPFALIDARSVEPDDLQELRLEMQSDDPRTNSIGVVSYIYAPKHNQNHRPYYVSNMTTEEVLLFKGFDTRTDLPRFVPHAGFRLPDTADGLPPRESIELRALAFWDEE
;
A
#
# COMPACT_ATOMS: atom_id res chain seq x y z
N MET A 1 60.64 -3.21 -5.18
CA MET A 1 59.85 -2.31 -4.30
C MET A 1 59.37 -1.13 -5.12
N VAL A 2 58.12 -1.17 -5.59
CA VAL A 2 57.42 -0.03 -6.18
C VAL A 2 56.13 0.10 -5.38
N ALA A 3 55.95 1.25 -4.76
CA ALA A 3 54.97 1.49 -3.71
C ALA A 3 53.53 1.31 -4.20
N ALA A 4 52.75 0.54 -3.44
CA ALA A 4 51.30 0.56 -3.51
C ALA A 4 50.82 1.98 -3.16
N LYS A 5 50.21 2.67 -4.12
CA LYS A 5 49.45 3.89 -3.82
C LYS A 5 48.25 3.48 -2.98
N LEU A 6 48.35 3.76 -1.68
CA LEU A 6 47.22 3.83 -0.75
C LEU A 6 46.08 4.61 -1.41
N MET A 7 44.93 3.96 -1.54
CA MET A 7 43.67 4.65 -1.82
C MET A 7 43.39 5.68 -0.72
N PRO A 8 42.71 6.80 -1.01
CA PRO A 8 42.40 7.80 0.00
C PRO A 8 41.59 7.14 1.11
N THR A 9 42.02 7.35 2.35
CA THR A 9 41.27 7.00 3.56
C THR A 9 39.85 7.56 3.45
N ALA A 10 38.86 6.74 3.78
CA ALA A 10 37.43 7.10 3.86
C ALA A 10 37.23 8.33 4.77
N SER A 11 37.29 9.51 4.18
CA SER A 11 37.02 10.78 4.82
C SER A 11 35.52 11.06 4.74
N SER A 12 34.86 11.01 5.90
CA SER A 12 33.59 11.68 6.23
C SER A 12 32.37 11.43 5.32
N PHE A 13 32.17 10.23 4.78
CA PHE A 13 30.91 9.90 4.12
C PHE A 13 29.85 9.50 5.15
N VAL A 14 28.83 10.33 5.31
CA VAL A 14 27.59 9.98 6.01
C VAL A 14 26.64 9.39 4.97
N PRO A 15 26.23 8.11 5.07
CA PRO A 15 25.23 7.53 4.18
C PRO A 15 23.95 8.39 4.20
N ARG A 16 23.47 8.80 3.03
CA ARG A 16 22.09 9.31 2.92
C ARG A 16 21.16 8.12 3.15
N ALA A 17 20.65 7.99 4.38
CA ALA A 17 19.59 7.06 4.70
C ALA A 17 18.24 7.68 4.33
N GLY A 18 17.32 6.86 3.83
CA GLY A 18 15.94 7.27 3.56
C GLY A 18 15.64 7.60 2.10
N ASP A 19 14.42 8.09 1.90
CA ASP A 19 13.83 8.34 0.59
C ASP A 19 14.57 9.47 -0.15
N VAL A 20 14.64 9.35 -1.48
CA VAL A 20 15.36 10.30 -2.35
C VAL A 20 14.42 10.76 -3.46
N ARG A 21 14.24 12.08 -3.60
CA ARG A 21 13.61 12.66 -4.79
C ARG A 21 14.67 12.86 -5.86
N THR A 22 14.46 12.22 -7.00
CA THR A 22 15.39 12.19 -8.14
C THR A 22 14.61 12.11 -9.45
N LYS A 23 15.28 12.11 -10.60
CA LYS A 23 14.66 11.84 -11.89
C LYS A 23 14.85 10.37 -12.27
N LEU A 24 13.80 9.75 -12.79
CA LEU A 24 13.88 8.45 -13.45
C LEU A 24 13.48 8.60 -14.91
N THR A 25 14.18 7.88 -15.79
CA THR A 25 13.96 7.95 -17.24
C THR A 25 12.97 6.86 -17.67
N TYR A 26 11.79 7.28 -18.14
CA TYR A 26 10.72 6.41 -18.64
C TYR A 26 10.64 6.43 -20.16
N ALA A 27 10.16 5.35 -20.76
CA ALA A 27 9.83 5.31 -22.18
C ALA A 27 8.46 5.95 -22.45
N LEU A 28 8.34 6.63 -23.59
CA LEU A 28 7.07 7.12 -24.11
C LEU A 28 6.47 6.14 -25.11
N GLN A 29 5.14 6.08 -25.16
CA GLN A 29 4.42 5.34 -26.19
C GLN A 29 4.76 5.93 -27.58
N PRO A 30 5.18 5.11 -28.56
CA PRO A 30 5.36 5.58 -29.93
C PRO A 30 4.08 6.21 -30.50
N ALA A 31 4.27 7.22 -31.36
CA ALA A 31 3.17 7.94 -31.98
C ALA A 31 2.21 6.99 -32.73
N GLY A 32 0.90 7.26 -32.61
CA GLY A 32 -0.14 6.45 -33.26
C GLY A 32 -0.31 5.04 -32.71
N GLY A 33 0.30 4.70 -31.56
CA GLY A 33 0.21 3.37 -30.96
C GLY A 33 1.07 2.32 -31.67
N ALA A 34 2.08 2.74 -32.44
CA ALA A 34 2.99 1.83 -33.12
C ALA A 34 3.76 0.94 -32.13
N GLU A 35 4.14 -0.26 -32.58
CA GLU A 35 4.99 -1.17 -31.80
C GLU A 35 6.35 -0.53 -31.52
N ALA A 36 6.81 -0.64 -30.27
CA ALA A 36 8.11 -0.14 -29.86
C ALA A 36 9.23 -1.07 -30.35
N TYR A 37 10.28 -0.50 -30.94
CA TYR A 37 11.44 -1.25 -31.39
C TYR A 37 12.76 -0.55 -31.09
N PHE A 38 13.81 -1.35 -30.92
CA PHE A 38 15.20 -0.94 -30.93
C PHE A 38 16.00 -1.92 -31.79
N ILE A 39 16.53 -1.45 -32.91
CA ILE A 39 17.32 -2.23 -33.86
C ILE A 39 18.77 -1.78 -33.73
N ASN A 40 19.63 -2.64 -33.21
CA ASN A 40 21.08 -2.40 -33.20
C ASN A 40 21.65 -2.82 -34.57
N GLY A 41 21.64 -1.92 -35.55
CA GLY A 41 22.14 -2.21 -36.89
C GLY A 41 23.67 -2.34 -36.94
N ALA A 42 24.19 -2.86 -38.06
CA ALA A 42 25.64 -3.05 -38.24
C ALA A 42 26.44 -1.74 -38.33
N GLN A 43 25.79 -0.63 -38.68
CA GLN A 43 26.42 0.70 -38.78
C GLN A 43 25.83 1.69 -37.77
N GLU A 44 24.50 1.71 -37.60
CA GLU A 44 23.82 2.58 -36.64
C GLU A 44 22.64 1.86 -35.97
N ALA A 45 22.36 2.26 -34.74
CA ALA A 45 21.16 1.83 -34.03
C ALA A 45 19.95 2.70 -34.43
N SER A 46 18.78 2.10 -34.55
CA SER A 46 17.52 2.76 -34.86
C SER A 46 16.46 2.42 -33.80
N THR A 47 15.65 3.40 -33.41
CA THR A 47 14.58 3.22 -32.43
C THR A 47 13.47 4.23 -32.66
N ASN A 48 12.22 3.83 -32.43
CA ASN A 48 11.08 4.74 -32.37
C ASN A 48 10.68 5.12 -30.93
N VAL A 49 11.42 4.63 -29.93
CA VAL A 49 11.15 4.88 -28.52
C VAL A 49 11.89 6.12 -28.04
N VAL A 50 11.12 7.14 -27.67
CA VAL A 50 11.60 8.33 -27.00
C VAL A 50 11.58 8.10 -25.48
N HIS A 51 12.54 8.68 -24.77
CA HIS A 51 12.61 8.62 -23.32
C HIS A 51 12.55 10.02 -22.72
N GLU A 52 11.92 10.14 -21.56
CA GLU A 52 11.82 11.39 -20.81
C GLU A 52 12.07 11.15 -19.32
N ASP A 53 12.60 12.18 -18.67
CA ASP A 53 12.88 12.16 -17.25
C ASP A 53 11.71 12.71 -16.45
N TYR A 54 11.31 11.98 -15.42
CA TYR A 54 10.23 12.36 -14.52
C TYR A 54 10.72 12.44 -13.07
N ASP A 55 10.38 13.54 -12.40
CA ASP A 55 10.64 13.70 -10.97
C ASP A 55 9.88 12.62 -10.19
N THR A 56 10.64 11.79 -9.47
CA THR A 56 10.16 10.60 -8.79
C THR A 56 10.69 10.57 -7.36
N LEU A 57 9.82 10.23 -6.42
CA LEU A 57 10.23 9.88 -5.06
C LEU A 57 10.61 8.39 -5.03
N VAL A 58 11.90 8.09 -4.92
CA VAL A 58 12.40 6.72 -4.75
C VAL A 58 12.50 6.44 -3.26
N ARG A 59 11.85 5.36 -2.81
CA ARG A 59 11.80 5.03 -1.38
C ARG A 59 12.85 3.99 -0.99
N ASP A 60 13.36 4.13 0.22
CA ASP A 60 14.36 3.21 0.76
C ASP A 60 13.73 1.88 1.15
N ILE A 61 14.06 0.82 0.41
CA ILE A 61 13.53 -0.55 0.62
C ILE A 61 13.68 -1.07 2.04
N ARG A 62 14.67 -0.58 2.80
CA ARG A 62 14.87 -1.00 4.20
C ARG A 62 13.68 -0.64 5.09
N ASN A 63 12.90 0.37 4.72
CA ASN A 63 11.69 0.78 5.46
C ASN A 63 10.51 -0.18 5.27
N PHE A 64 10.57 -1.08 4.29
CA PHE A 64 9.47 -1.99 3.93
C PHE A 64 9.95 -3.41 3.55
N ALA A 65 11.20 -3.75 3.86
CA ALA A 65 11.84 -4.99 3.46
C ALA A 65 11.08 -6.27 3.87
N PRO A 66 10.45 -6.38 5.07
CA PRO A 66 9.69 -7.59 5.44
C PRO A 66 8.50 -7.88 4.52
N GLU A 67 7.93 -6.86 3.88
CA GLU A 67 6.74 -7.00 3.02
C GLU A 67 7.09 -7.14 1.54
N CYS A 68 8.30 -6.76 1.16
CA CYS A 68 8.81 -6.93 -0.19
C CYS A 68 9.37 -8.34 -0.37
N THR A 69 8.47 -9.24 -0.73
CA THR A 69 8.79 -10.60 -1.15
C THR A 69 8.77 -10.73 -2.67
N LEU A 70 9.49 -11.72 -3.21
CA LEU A 70 9.43 -12.02 -4.64
C LEU A 70 8.01 -12.35 -5.13
N ALA A 71 7.17 -12.95 -4.28
CA ALA A 71 5.80 -13.30 -4.62
C ALA A 71 4.85 -12.11 -4.61
N GLY A 72 5.06 -11.15 -3.70
CA GLY A 72 4.19 -9.97 -3.56
C GLY A 72 4.67 -8.77 -4.37
N ALA A 73 5.85 -8.23 -4.03
CA ALA A 73 6.38 -7.00 -4.62
C ALA A 73 7.16 -7.22 -5.93
N GLY A 74 7.50 -8.48 -6.25
CA GLY A 74 8.37 -8.84 -7.38
C GLY A 74 9.87 -8.67 -7.09
N PHE A 75 10.24 -8.22 -5.89
CA PHE A 75 11.62 -8.09 -5.44
C PHE A 75 11.73 -8.38 -3.94
N GLN A 76 12.95 -8.72 -3.48
CA GLN A 76 13.22 -9.01 -2.08
C GLN A 76 14.65 -8.62 -1.71
N LEU A 77 14.80 -7.91 -0.57
CA LEU A 77 16.09 -7.67 0.03
C LEU A 77 16.48 -8.88 0.90
N THR A 78 17.64 -9.47 0.65
CA THR A 78 18.17 -10.59 1.43
C THR A 78 19.63 -10.39 1.77
N SER A 79 20.05 -10.92 2.92
CA SER A 79 21.47 -11.02 3.27
C SER A 79 22.10 -12.22 2.57
N LEU A 80 23.40 -12.09 2.27
CA LEU A 80 24.22 -13.18 1.75
C LEU A 80 25.67 -13.05 2.27
N SER A 81 26.30 -14.18 2.57
CA SER A 81 27.71 -14.22 2.95
C SER A 81 28.58 -14.18 1.70
N SER A 82 29.50 -13.23 1.60
CA SER A 82 30.39 -13.13 0.43
C SER A 82 31.56 -14.10 0.57
N PRO A 83 31.83 -14.96 -0.42
CA PRO A 83 33.09 -15.70 -0.48
C PRO A 83 34.25 -14.73 -0.79
N GLU A 84 35.47 -15.16 -0.44
CA GLU A 84 36.70 -14.47 -0.83
C GLU A 84 37.13 -14.87 -2.25
N LEU A 85 37.06 -13.92 -3.18
CA LEU A 85 37.40 -14.12 -4.58
C LEU A 85 37.74 -12.80 -5.29
N GLU A 86 38.41 -12.94 -6.43
CA GLU A 86 38.61 -11.85 -7.39
C GLU A 86 37.42 -11.78 -8.36
N TRP A 87 36.61 -10.72 -8.31
CA TRP A 87 35.39 -10.61 -9.11
C TRP A 87 35.63 -10.58 -10.62
N THR A 88 36.83 -10.18 -11.04
CA THR A 88 37.24 -10.14 -12.45
C THR A 88 37.72 -11.49 -12.98
N ASP A 89 37.88 -12.49 -12.09
CA ASP A 89 38.21 -13.88 -12.43
C ASP A 89 36.92 -14.70 -12.55
N GLU A 90 36.51 -14.96 -13.80
CA GLU A 90 35.29 -15.69 -14.12
C GLU A 90 35.26 -17.11 -13.52
N ALA A 91 36.41 -17.77 -13.46
CA ALA A 91 36.50 -19.13 -12.90
C ALA A 91 36.24 -19.10 -11.39
N GLN A 92 36.80 -18.11 -10.68
CA GLN A 92 36.52 -17.94 -9.25
C GLN A 92 35.07 -17.55 -8.98
N VAL A 93 34.47 -16.67 -9.79
CA VAL A 93 33.03 -16.33 -9.66
C VAL A 93 32.17 -17.59 -9.80
N LYS A 94 32.42 -18.41 -10.83
CA LYS A 94 31.70 -19.67 -11.05
C LYS A 94 31.95 -20.70 -9.95
N GLN A 95 33.19 -20.86 -9.48
CA GLN A 95 33.53 -21.88 -8.49
C GLN A 95 33.07 -21.51 -7.07
N LYS A 96 33.17 -20.22 -6.70
CA LYS A 96 33.00 -19.77 -5.31
C LYS A 96 31.69 -19.02 -5.08
N PHE A 97 31.23 -18.20 -6.03
CA PHE A 97 30.03 -17.37 -5.84
C PHE A 97 28.75 -18.03 -6.32
N TYR A 98 28.77 -18.74 -7.45
CA TYR A 98 27.56 -19.40 -7.97
C TYR A 98 26.90 -20.33 -6.95
N PRO A 99 27.62 -21.17 -6.17
CA PRO A 99 27.00 -21.99 -5.14
C PRO A 99 26.29 -21.17 -4.05
N VAL A 100 26.85 -20.02 -3.67
CA VAL A 100 26.24 -19.11 -2.70
C VAL A 100 24.98 -18.47 -3.28
N ALA A 101 25.04 -17.96 -4.51
CA ALA A 101 23.90 -17.39 -5.21
C ALA A 101 22.76 -18.41 -5.36
N GLU A 102 23.09 -19.66 -5.71
CA GLU A 102 22.13 -20.76 -5.82
C GLU A 102 21.37 -20.99 -4.51
N GLN A 103 22.09 -21.08 -3.39
CA GLN A 103 21.49 -21.29 -2.07
C GLN A 103 20.56 -20.14 -1.66
N VAL A 104 20.97 -18.89 -1.92
CA VAL A 104 20.17 -17.70 -1.60
C VAL A 104 18.88 -17.69 -2.43
N ILE A 105 18.98 -17.95 -3.75
CA ILE A 105 17.82 -18.01 -4.64
C ILE A 105 16.89 -19.15 -4.23
N LYS A 106 17.41 -20.35 -3.93
CA LYS A 106 16.59 -21.48 -3.44
C LYS A 106 15.85 -21.13 -2.16
N ARG A 107 16.53 -20.47 -1.21
CA ARG A 107 15.92 -20.06 0.07
C ARG A 107 14.82 -19.01 -0.13
N ALA A 108 15.02 -18.06 -1.05
CA ALA A 108 14.05 -17.01 -1.33
C ALA A 108 12.83 -17.51 -2.14
N THR A 109 13.00 -18.53 -2.98
CA THR A 109 11.98 -18.97 -3.94
C THR A 109 11.34 -20.31 -3.62
N GLY A 110 11.97 -21.14 -2.79
CA GLY A 110 11.59 -22.55 -2.61
C GLY A 110 11.90 -23.44 -3.82
N ALA A 111 12.66 -22.96 -4.81
CA ALA A 111 12.95 -23.71 -6.02
C ALA A 111 13.74 -25.01 -5.74
N SER A 112 13.33 -26.12 -6.35
CA SER A 112 14.04 -27.40 -6.26
C SER A 112 15.36 -27.40 -7.04
N ARG A 113 15.45 -26.59 -8.10
CA ARG A 113 16.63 -26.42 -8.95
C ARG A 113 16.80 -24.96 -9.32
N VAL A 114 18.05 -24.49 -9.31
CA VAL A 114 18.45 -23.17 -9.80
C VAL A 114 19.57 -23.40 -10.82
N PHE A 115 19.52 -22.71 -11.96
CA PHE A 115 20.53 -22.78 -13.00
C PHE A 115 20.99 -21.36 -13.33
N ILE A 116 22.27 -21.08 -13.09
CA ILE A 116 22.87 -19.76 -13.34
C ILE A 116 23.49 -19.77 -14.73
N PHE A 117 22.91 -19.01 -15.65
CA PHE A 117 23.33 -18.99 -17.06
C PHE A 117 24.29 -17.86 -17.42
N ASP A 118 24.26 -16.73 -16.71
CA ASP A 118 25.21 -15.64 -16.89
C ASP A 118 25.42 -14.80 -15.61
N HIS A 119 26.40 -13.89 -15.67
CA HIS A 119 26.57 -12.79 -14.73
C HIS A 119 27.14 -11.58 -15.48
N THR A 120 26.88 -10.37 -14.98
CA THR A 120 27.45 -9.13 -15.51
C THR A 120 28.06 -8.30 -14.40
N LEU A 121 29.29 -7.84 -14.59
CA LEU A 121 29.94 -6.87 -13.70
C LEU A 121 29.69 -5.46 -14.24
N ARG A 122 29.35 -4.53 -13.34
CA ARG A 122 29.18 -3.11 -13.67
C ARG A 122 30.13 -2.26 -12.83
N GLN A 123 30.68 -1.21 -13.44
CA GLN A 123 31.53 -0.23 -12.78
C GLN A 123 30.93 1.18 -12.94
N GLY A 124 30.94 1.96 -11.86
CA GLY A 124 30.52 3.37 -11.91
C GLY A 124 31.45 4.21 -12.79
N ILE A 125 30.95 5.35 -13.27
CA ILE A 125 31.72 6.25 -14.13
C ILE A 125 32.18 7.43 -13.26
N ALA A 126 33.49 7.69 -13.17
CA ALA A 126 34.03 8.78 -12.34
C ALA A 126 33.56 10.21 -12.74
N LYS A 127 32.83 10.34 -13.85
CA LYS A 127 32.15 11.56 -14.29
C LYS A 127 30.77 11.19 -14.84
N HIS A 128 29.73 11.71 -14.22
CA HIS A 128 28.36 11.70 -14.73
C HIS A 128 28.32 12.44 -16.08
N ASP A 129 28.41 11.71 -17.19
CA ASP A 129 28.06 12.20 -18.52
C ASP A 129 26.99 11.27 -19.08
N ASP A 130 25.73 11.74 -19.08
CA ASP A 130 24.57 10.96 -19.51
C ASP A 130 24.70 10.45 -20.96
N LYS A 131 25.55 11.09 -21.77
CA LYS A 131 25.86 10.65 -23.13
C LYS A 131 26.74 9.40 -23.17
N GLN A 132 27.59 9.17 -22.17
CA GLN A 132 28.44 7.96 -22.09
C GLN A 132 27.68 6.75 -21.51
N LEU A 133 26.68 6.98 -20.66
CA LEU A 133 25.81 5.92 -20.10
C LEU A 133 24.97 5.21 -21.16
N CYS A 134 24.71 5.90 -22.28
CA CYS A 134 23.88 5.42 -23.39
C CYS A 134 24.68 5.08 -24.67
N ASP A 135 26.02 5.13 -24.66
CA ASP A 135 26.83 4.85 -25.85
C ASP A 135 26.80 3.34 -26.19
N PRO A 136 26.23 2.92 -27.35
CA PRO A 136 26.24 1.53 -27.78
C PRO A 136 27.66 0.94 -27.89
N LYS A 137 28.69 1.79 -28.10
CA LYS A 137 30.11 1.38 -28.14
C LYS A 137 30.68 1.10 -26.75
N ALA A 138 30.14 1.70 -25.68
CA ALA A 138 30.51 1.38 -24.30
C ALA A 138 29.96 0.01 -23.84
N MET A 139 29.01 -0.59 -24.56
CA MET A 139 28.56 -1.97 -24.31
C MET A 139 29.57 -3.04 -24.77
N GLY A 140 30.60 -2.65 -25.53
CA GLY A 140 31.53 -3.57 -26.20
C GLY A 140 32.54 -4.29 -25.30
N ASP A 141 32.83 -3.76 -24.11
CA ASP A 141 33.66 -4.44 -23.09
C ASP A 141 32.76 -4.94 -21.93
N PRO A 142 32.53 -6.27 -21.80
CA PRO A 142 31.76 -6.86 -20.71
C PRO A 142 32.28 -6.48 -19.31
N LYS A 143 33.55 -6.06 -19.21
CA LYS A 143 34.21 -5.70 -17.94
C LYS A 143 34.04 -4.23 -17.54
N LYS A 144 33.45 -3.38 -18.39
CA LYS A 144 33.33 -1.93 -18.17
C LYS A 144 31.93 -1.37 -18.46
N ARG A 145 30.90 -2.20 -18.25
CA ARG A 145 29.52 -1.76 -18.49
C ARG A 145 29.07 -0.76 -17.43
N PRO A 146 28.58 0.43 -17.82
CA PRO A 146 28.07 1.38 -16.85
C PRO A 146 26.67 0.97 -16.35
N PRO A 147 26.16 1.58 -15.27
CA PRO A 147 24.76 1.49 -14.88
C PRO A 147 23.83 1.96 -16.00
N ILE A 148 22.62 1.40 -16.10
CA ILE A 148 21.62 1.81 -17.11
C ILE A 148 20.58 2.68 -16.42
N PRO A 149 20.39 3.96 -16.81
CA PRO A 149 19.46 4.87 -16.15
C PRO A 149 18.00 4.76 -16.64
N ARG A 150 17.70 3.80 -17.53
CA ARG A 150 16.38 3.62 -18.12
C ARG A 150 15.61 2.50 -17.43
N ILE A 151 14.35 2.73 -17.13
CA ILE A 151 13.49 1.72 -16.51
C ILE A 151 13.16 0.63 -17.53
N HIS A 152 13.39 -0.62 -17.15
CA HIS A 152 13.11 -1.78 -17.98
C HIS A 152 12.93 -3.04 -17.14
N THR A 153 12.40 -4.08 -17.77
CA THR A 153 12.56 -5.47 -17.37
C THR A 153 13.52 -6.15 -18.33
N ASP A 154 14.19 -7.22 -17.89
CA ASP A 154 15.14 -7.94 -18.76
C ASP A 154 14.46 -8.98 -19.67
N PHE A 155 13.22 -9.37 -19.35
CA PHE A 155 12.49 -10.44 -20.03
C PHE A 155 11.00 -10.11 -20.18
N SER A 156 10.38 -10.68 -21.21
CA SER A 156 8.93 -10.67 -21.45
C SER A 156 8.39 -12.11 -21.51
N GLU A 157 7.08 -12.25 -21.67
CA GLU A 157 6.43 -13.55 -21.87
C GLU A 157 6.96 -14.31 -23.10
N LYS A 158 7.56 -13.59 -24.06
CA LYS A 158 8.21 -14.18 -25.24
C LYS A 158 9.66 -14.56 -24.97
N SER A 159 10.45 -13.67 -24.36
CA SER A 159 11.89 -13.89 -24.21
C SER A 159 12.26 -14.80 -23.04
N GLY A 160 11.40 -14.94 -22.03
CA GLY A 160 11.60 -15.91 -20.94
C GLY A 160 11.68 -17.36 -21.44
N PRO A 161 10.66 -17.87 -22.17
CA PRO A 161 10.70 -19.19 -22.80
C PRO A 161 11.84 -19.36 -23.81
N GLN A 162 12.14 -18.32 -24.59
CA GLN A 162 13.29 -18.34 -25.52
C GLN A 162 14.61 -18.53 -24.76
N ARG A 163 14.79 -17.84 -23.63
CA ARG A 163 15.96 -18.00 -22.77
C ARG A 163 16.06 -19.41 -22.21
N LEU A 164 14.96 -19.99 -21.71
CA LEU A 164 14.95 -21.38 -21.22
C LEU A 164 15.40 -22.36 -22.31
N LYS A 165 14.84 -22.23 -23.52
CA LYS A 165 15.20 -23.08 -24.67
C LYS A 165 16.66 -22.94 -25.09
N ALA A 166 17.18 -21.72 -25.05
CA ALA A 166 18.57 -21.44 -25.39
C ALA A 166 19.56 -21.97 -24.35
N THR A 167 19.17 -21.99 -23.07
CA THR A 167 20.04 -22.38 -21.96
C THR A 167 20.01 -23.89 -21.69
N LEU A 168 18.84 -24.53 -21.78
CA LEU A 168 18.64 -25.95 -21.48
C LEU A 168 17.86 -26.66 -22.61
N PRO A 169 18.41 -26.72 -23.84
CA PRO A 169 17.66 -27.17 -25.02
C PRO A 169 17.06 -28.57 -24.88
N ASP A 170 17.80 -29.49 -24.26
CA ASP A 170 17.39 -30.90 -24.10
C ASP A 170 16.27 -31.09 -23.05
N GLU A 171 16.13 -30.16 -22.11
CA GLU A 171 15.16 -30.23 -21.01
C GLU A 171 14.02 -29.20 -21.16
N ALA A 172 14.16 -28.22 -22.06
CA ALA A 172 13.31 -27.04 -22.12
C ALA A 172 11.83 -27.37 -22.31
N GLU A 173 11.51 -28.33 -23.17
CA GLU A 173 10.13 -28.77 -23.40
C GLU A 173 9.51 -29.28 -22.10
N LYS A 174 10.18 -30.16 -21.37
CA LYS A 174 9.71 -30.69 -20.09
C LYS A 174 9.61 -29.60 -19.02
N LEU A 175 10.64 -28.76 -18.89
CA LEU A 175 10.69 -27.71 -17.87
C LEU A 175 9.63 -26.62 -18.11
N SER A 176 9.29 -26.33 -19.36
CA SER A 176 8.22 -25.39 -19.72
C SER A 176 6.82 -25.84 -19.30
N GLN A 177 6.62 -27.14 -19.06
CA GLN A 177 5.35 -27.68 -18.52
C GLN A 177 5.25 -27.55 -16.99
N SER A 178 6.29 -27.06 -16.34
CA SER A 178 6.35 -26.85 -14.88
C SER A 178 6.58 -25.37 -14.57
N ARG A 179 6.33 -24.98 -13.31
CA ARG A 179 6.66 -23.61 -12.87
C ARG A 179 8.17 -23.40 -12.92
N TYR A 180 8.61 -22.42 -13.70
CA TYR A 180 9.96 -21.87 -13.67
C TYR A 180 9.90 -20.34 -13.59
N ALA A 181 11.00 -19.72 -13.17
CA ALA A 181 11.13 -18.27 -13.12
C ALA A 181 12.58 -17.87 -13.45
N ILE A 182 12.76 -16.71 -14.06
CA ILE A 182 14.07 -16.09 -14.24
C ILE A 182 14.24 -15.06 -13.13
N ILE A 183 15.24 -15.26 -12.28
CA ILE A 183 15.48 -14.44 -11.08
C ILE A 183 16.80 -13.69 -11.24
N GLN A 184 16.75 -12.38 -11.08
CA GLN A 184 17.95 -11.54 -11.04
C GLN A 184 18.46 -11.39 -9.62
N LEU A 185 19.76 -11.64 -9.41
CA LEU A 185 20.46 -11.36 -8.18
C LEU A 185 21.40 -10.17 -8.40
N TRP A 186 21.12 -9.05 -7.73
CA TRP A 186 22.00 -7.88 -7.75
C TRP A 186 22.65 -7.69 -6.38
N ARG A 187 23.92 -7.30 -6.37
CA ARG A 187 24.62 -6.91 -5.14
C ARG A 187 25.71 -5.86 -5.38
N PRO A 188 26.02 -5.03 -4.37
CA PRO A 188 27.25 -4.27 -4.37
C PRO A 188 28.47 -5.19 -4.20
N LEU A 189 29.53 -4.91 -4.96
CA LEU A 189 30.83 -5.56 -4.82
C LEU A 189 31.77 -4.76 -3.89
N VAL A 190 31.60 -3.43 -3.87
CA VAL A 190 32.25 -2.49 -2.96
C VAL A 190 31.14 -1.65 -2.33
N GLY A 191 31.19 -1.44 -1.01
CA GLY A 191 30.11 -0.80 -0.26
C GLY A 191 30.58 0.32 0.67
N PRO A 192 29.65 1.19 1.11
CA PRO A 192 28.26 1.32 0.64
C PRO A 192 28.17 1.84 -0.80
N VAL A 193 27.06 1.57 -1.51
CA VAL A 193 26.81 2.17 -2.83
C VAL A 193 26.44 3.63 -2.65
N THR A 194 27.24 4.52 -3.24
CA THR A 194 27.07 5.96 -3.12
C THR A 194 26.67 6.63 -4.43
N GLU A 195 26.69 5.89 -5.53
CA GLU A 195 26.41 6.35 -6.88
C GLU A 195 25.58 5.30 -7.62
N SER A 196 24.57 5.75 -8.38
CA SER A 196 23.66 4.90 -9.18
C SER A 196 23.15 3.65 -8.45
N PRO A 197 22.48 3.79 -7.28
CA PRO A 197 21.89 2.65 -6.59
C PRO A 197 20.83 1.96 -7.46
N LEU A 198 20.66 0.65 -7.30
CA LEU A 198 19.58 -0.08 -7.98
C LEU A 198 18.23 0.38 -7.41
N ALA A 199 17.36 0.87 -8.30
CA ALA A 199 15.95 1.08 -8.01
C ALA A 199 15.12 -0.05 -8.63
N VAL A 200 14.05 -0.44 -7.95
CA VAL A 200 13.06 -1.42 -8.40
C VAL A 200 11.66 -0.82 -8.22
N ILE A 201 10.73 -1.22 -9.08
CA ILE A 201 9.32 -0.82 -8.99
C ILE A 201 8.54 -1.96 -8.34
N ASP A 202 7.69 -1.64 -7.36
CA ASP A 202 6.76 -2.59 -6.75
C ASP A 202 5.70 -3.00 -7.76
N VAL A 203 5.68 -4.27 -8.16
CA VAL A 203 4.75 -4.76 -9.20
C VAL A 203 3.28 -4.54 -8.82
N ARG A 204 2.95 -4.47 -7.51
CA ARG A 204 1.59 -4.18 -7.02
C ARG A 204 1.12 -2.76 -7.37
N SER A 205 2.06 -1.87 -7.67
CA SER A 205 1.76 -0.51 -8.09
C SER A 205 1.60 -0.34 -9.61
N LEU A 206 1.86 -1.40 -10.39
CA LEU A 206 1.77 -1.38 -11.85
C LEU A 206 0.44 -1.96 -12.35
N SER A 207 -0.13 -1.33 -13.36
CA SER A 207 -1.19 -1.89 -14.20
C SER A 207 -0.58 -2.61 -15.42
N PRO A 208 -1.23 -3.65 -15.97
CA PRO A 208 -0.83 -4.21 -17.26
C PRO A 208 -0.69 -3.16 -18.38
N GLU A 209 -1.48 -2.09 -18.34
CA GLU A 209 -1.42 -0.99 -19.31
C GLU A 209 -0.17 -0.11 -19.20
N ASP A 210 0.51 -0.15 -18.05
CA ASP A 210 1.76 0.57 -17.83
C ASP A 210 2.92 -0.09 -18.60
N MET A 211 2.80 -1.38 -18.93
CA MET A 211 3.85 -2.16 -19.57
C MET A 211 3.74 -2.09 -21.09
N MET A 212 4.82 -1.68 -21.76
CA MET A 212 4.94 -1.70 -23.21
C MET A 212 5.99 -2.73 -23.62
N GLU A 213 5.67 -3.60 -24.58
CA GLU A 213 6.65 -4.54 -25.13
C GLU A 213 7.59 -3.83 -26.11
N LEU A 214 8.90 -3.97 -25.89
CA LEU A 214 9.96 -3.50 -26.79
C LEU A 214 10.55 -4.68 -27.54
N ARG A 215 10.48 -4.62 -28.87
CA ARG A 215 11.20 -5.54 -29.75
C ARG A 215 12.64 -5.07 -29.95
N MET A 216 13.60 -5.84 -29.46
CA MET A 216 15.02 -5.59 -29.66
C MET A 216 15.58 -6.49 -30.76
N GLU A 217 16.26 -5.91 -31.74
CA GLU A 217 16.95 -6.66 -32.78
C GLU A 217 18.46 -6.41 -32.73
N VAL A 218 19.22 -7.48 -32.97
CA VAL A 218 20.68 -7.44 -33.10
C VAL A 218 21.11 -8.10 -34.42
N PRO A 219 22.28 -7.73 -34.97
CA PRO A 219 22.75 -8.32 -36.22
C PRO A 219 23.01 -9.81 -36.06
N ALA A 220 22.86 -10.59 -37.13
CA ALA A 220 23.20 -12.02 -37.11
C ALA A 220 24.69 -12.30 -36.79
N SER A 221 25.55 -11.29 -36.97
CA SER A 221 26.96 -11.34 -36.57
C SER A 221 27.18 -11.21 -35.05
N ASP A 222 26.17 -10.76 -34.29
CA ASP A 222 26.26 -10.68 -32.83
C ASP A 222 26.39 -12.10 -32.24
N PRO A 223 27.42 -12.37 -31.41
CA PRO A 223 27.58 -13.68 -30.79
C PRO A 223 26.34 -14.16 -30.01
N ARG A 224 25.56 -13.24 -29.45
CA ARG A 224 24.32 -13.54 -28.73
C ARG A 224 23.20 -14.02 -29.65
N ALA A 225 23.19 -13.57 -30.91
CA ALA A 225 22.17 -13.93 -31.88
C ALA A 225 22.19 -15.43 -32.22
N ARG A 226 23.35 -16.08 -32.09
CA ARG A 226 23.49 -17.54 -32.28
C ARG A 226 22.75 -18.36 -31.23
N VAL A 227 22.54 -17.79 -30.05
CA VAL A 227 21.96 -18.47 -28.88
C VAL A 227 20.50 -18.06 -28.70
N LEU A 228 20.19 -16.77 -28.89
CA LEU A 228 18.89 -16.19 -28.57
C LEU A 228 18.03 -15.84 -29.80
N GLY A 229 18.59 -15.99 -31.01
CA GLY A 229 18.02 -15.42 -32.22
C GLY A 229 18.34 -13.93 -32.36
N THR A 230 18.01 -13.36 -33.52
CA THR A 230 18.27 -11.95 -33.83
C THR A 230 17.26 -11.00 -33.20
N ALA A 231 16.14 -11.50 -32.67
CA ALA A 231 15.09 -10.71 -32.04
C ALA A 231 14.83 -11.20 -30.61
N SER A 232 14.75 -10.27 -29.66
CA SER A 232 14.37 -10.48 -28.26
C SER A 232 13.31 -9.46 -27.86
N TYR A 233 12.55 -9.76 -26.82
CA TYR A 233 11.46 -8.91 -26.34
C TYR A 233 11.64 -8.61 -24.86
N ILE A 234 11.42 -7.37 -24.45
CA ILE A 234 11.40 -6.97 -23.05
C ILE A 234 10.18 -6.10 -22.78
N TYR A 235 9.76 -5.97 -21.52
CA TYR A 235 8.81 -4.92 -21.16
C TYR A 235 9.54 -3.67 -20.65
N ILE A 236 9.08 -2.51 -21.12
CA ILE A 236 9.48 -1.19 -20.64
C ILE A 236 8.24 -0.51 -20.03
N PRO A 237 8.24 -0.20 -18.73
CA PRO A 237 7.18 0.59 -18.11
C PRO A 237 7.14 2.00 -18.71
N LYS A 238 5.95 2.44 -19.10
CA LYS A 238 5.67 3.82 -19.50
C LYS A 238 5.48 4.68 -18.26
N TYR A 239 5.78 5.98 -18.37
CA TYR A 239 5.43 6.89 -17.29
C TYR A 239 3.91 6.96 -17.13
N ASN A 240 3.41 6.60 -15.95
CA ASN A 240 2.02 6.78 -15.58
C ASN A 240 1.94 7.86 -14.51
N LYS A 241 1.42 9.03 -14.87
CA LYS A 241 1.21 10.14 -13.92
C LYS A 241 0.24 9.80 -12.78
N ASN A 242 -0.56 8.76 -12.96
CA ASN A 242 -1.47 8.21 -11.96
C ASN A 242 -0.87 7.01 -11.22
N HIS A 243 0.40 6.65 -11.48
CA HIS A 243 1.13 5.61 -10.76
C HIS A 243 1.15 5.98 -9.29
N ARG A 244 0.56 5.10 -8.47
CA ARG A 244 0.47 5.30 -7.03
C ARG A 244 1.26 4.21 -6.34
N PRO A 245 2.12 4.59 -5.39
CA PRO A 245 2.78 3.58 -4.60
C PRO A 245 1.71 2.80 -3.83
N TYR A 246 1.86 1.46 -3.79
CA TYR A 246 1.02 0.59 -2.96
C TYR A 246 1.03 1.03 -1.48
N TYR A 247 2.09 1.70 -1.07
CA TYR A 247 2.31 2.23 0.26
C TYR A 247 2.22 3.76 0.30
N VAL A 248 1.55 4.29 1.30
CA VAL A 248 1.61 5.69 1.68
C VAL A 248 2.30 5.80 3.03
N HIS A 249 3.44 6.50 3.08
CA HIS A 249 4.05 6.90 4.34
C HIS A 249 3.35 8.16 4.85
N THR A 250 2.78 8.07 6.04
CA THR A 250 2.02 9.16 6.64
C THR A 250 2.07 9.03 8.16
N VAL A 251 1.32 9.87 8.83
CA VAL A 251 1.16 9.85 10.28
C VAL A 251 -0.25 9.39 10.62
N LEU A 252 -0.34 8.47 11.57
CA LEU A 252 -1.56 8.20 12.31
C LEU A 252 -1.40 8.66 13.76
N THR A 253 -2.41 9.33 14.28
CA THR A 253 -2.43 9.82 15.66
C THR A 253 -3.03 8.75 16.57
N TYR A 254 -2.20 8.12 17.40
CA TYR A 254 -2.64 7.10 18.35
C TYR A 254 -2.83 7.68 19.76
N PRO A 255 -3.83 7.22 20.53
CA PRO A 255 -3.90 7.50 21.95
C PRO A 255 -2.74 6.82 22.69
N LEU A 256 -2.20 7.50 23.71
CA LEU A 256 -1.21 6.91 24.60
C LEU A 256 -1.88 6.01 25.64
N PRO A 257 -1.15 5.06 26.25
CA PRO A 257 -1.67 4.25 27.35
C PRO A 257 -2.22 5.11 28.49
N ALA A 258 -3.25 4.61 29.16
CA ALA A 258 -3.74 5.24 30.38
C ALA A 258 -2.60 5.43 31.40
N PRO A 259 -2.59 6.55 32.16
CA PRO A 259 -1.69 6.71 33.29
C PRO A 259 -1.81 5.52 34.25
N GLU A 260 -0.68 5.11 34.84
CA GLU A 260 -0.62 3.96 35.75
C GLU A 260 -1.69 4.06 36.85
N GLY A 261 -2.44 2.97 37.04
CA GLY A 261 -3.53 2.91 38.02
C GLY A 261 -4.82 3.64 37.62
N SER A 262 -4.97 4.09 36.36
CA SER A 262 -6.17 4.77 35.87
C SER A 262 -6.74 4.16 34.59
N THR A 263 -7.99 4.52 34.27
CA THR A 263 -8.63 4.23 32.97
C THR A 263 -8.75 5.49 32.14
N LEU A 264 -8.78 5.37 30.81
CA LEU A 264 -9.01 6.52 29.95
C LEU A 264 -10.43 7.07 30.11
N TYR A 265 -10.56 8.39 30.18
CA TYR A 265 -11.85 9.07 30.24
C TYR A 265 -11.87 10.37 29.43
N TYR A 266 -13.05 10.71 28.94
CA TYR A 266 -13.40 12.02 28.42
C TYR A 266 -14.78 12.39 28.97
N SER A 267 -14.88 13.53 29.64
CA SER A 267 -16.14 14.05 30.18
C SER A 267 -16.36 15.48 29.72
N SER A 268 -17.49 15.75 29.07
CA SER A 268 -17.94 17.11 28.77
C SER A 268 -18.86 17.69 29.84
N ALA A 269 -18.92 17.14 31.06
CA ALA A 269 -19.90 17.47 32.10
C ALA A 269 -20.13 18.97 32.41
N LYS A 270 -21.36 19.30 32.82
CA LYS A 270 -21.86 20.66 33.06
C LYS A 270 -21.07 21.37 34.17
N GLY A 271 -20.60 22.60 33.88
CA GLY A 271 -19.85 23.43 34.83
C GLY A 271 -18.32 23.38 34.69
N VAL A 272 -17.79 22.51 33.82
CA VAL A 272 -16.36 22.51 33.47
C VAL A 272 -16.17 23.33 32.19
N ALA A 273 -15.34 24.38 32.24
CA ALA A 273 -15.13 25.30 31.11
C ALA A 273 -14.53 24.61 29.87
N ASN A 274 -13.89 23.45 30.05
CA ASN A 274 -13.33 22.61 29.00
C ASN A 274 -13.62 21.14 29.31
N PRO A 275 -13.73 20.25 28.30
CA PRO A 275 -13.83 18.81 28.54
C PRO A 275 -12.68 18.32 29.43
N SER A 276 -12.98 17.55 30.47
CA SER A 276 -11.98 16.90 31.31
C SER A 276 -11.58 15.58 30.66
N THR A 277 -10.28 15.36 30.47
CA THR A 277 -9.77 14.11 29.89
C THR A 277 -8.34 13.85 30.32
N ASN A 278 -8.00 12.57 30.51
CA ASN A 278 -6.63 12.10 30.66
C ASN A 278 -6.07 11.48 29.36
N VAL A 279 -6.81 11.55 28.25
CA VAL A 279 -6.38 10.98 26.97
C VAL A 279 -5.37 11.92 26.32
N SER A 280 -4.14 11.43 26.19
CA SER A 280 -3.10 12.07 25.39
C SER A 280 -2.87 11.27 24.10
N HIS A 281 -2.30 11.93 23.09
CA HIS A 281 -2.08 11.32 21.78
C HIS A 281 -0.65 11.56 21.33
N LYS A 282 -0.15 10.67 20.47
CA LYS A 282 1.12 10.82 19.78
C LYS A 282 0.99 10.42 18.33
N ASP A 283 1.66 11.17 17.48
CA ASP A 283 1.81 10.90 16.07
C ASP A 283 2.88 9.83 15.85
N TYR A 284 2.53 8.81 15.08
CA TYR A 284 3.43 7.74 14.66
C TYR A 284 3.50 7.73 13.14
N GLU A 285 4.72 7.70 12.62
CA GLU A 285 4.97 7.41 11.22
C GLU A 285 4.55 5.97 10.93
N VAL A 286 3.69 5.80 9.94
CA VAL A 286 3.15 4.51 9.55
C VAL A 286 3.10 4.36 8.04
N VAL A 287 3.05 3.11 7.61
CA VAL A 287 2.81 2.71 6.22
C VAL A 287 1.36 2.26 6.07
N VAL A 288 0.57 3.02 5.32
CA VAL A 288 -0.82 2.71 4.96
C VAL A 288 -0.86 2.08 3.57
N ARG A 289 -1.50 0.92 3.43
CA ARG A 289 -1.56 0.11 2.20
C ARG A 289 -2.79 0.44 1.38
N ASP A 290 -2.66 0.50 0.05
CA ASP A 290 -3.83 0.64 -0.81
C ASP A 290 -4.57 -0.70 -0.95
N MET A 291 -5.85 -0.72 -0.58
CA MET A 291 -6.72 -1.89 -0.71
C MET A 291 -6.84 -2.37 -2.15
N ARG A 292 -6.72 -1.48 -3.14
CA ARG A 292 -6.86 -1.83 -4.56
C ARG A 292 -5.81 -2.81 -5.07
N SER A 293 -4.64 -2.81 -4.44
CA SER A 293 -3.52 -3.69 -4.82
C SER A 293 -3.11 -4.61 -3.67
N ALA A 294 -4.01 -4.82 -2.69
CA ALA A 294 -3.74 -5.71 -1.57
C ALA A 294 -3.71 -7.17 -2.05
N PRO A 295 -2.63 -7.92 -1.77
CA PRO A 295 -2.58 -9.35 -2.06
C PRO A 295 -3.43 -10.17 -1.08
N GLU A 296 -3.77 -9.61 0.09
CA GLU A 296 -4.59 -10.27 1.09
C GLU A 296 -6.09 -10.19 0.76
N SER A 297 -6.85 -11.20 1.20
CA SER A 297 -8.31 -11.12 1.25
C SER A 297 -8.73 -10.12 2.33
N LEU A 298 -9.40 -9.05 1.90
CA LEU A 298 -9.91 -7.95 2.73
C LEU A 298 -11.45 -8.00 2.77
N THR A 299 -11.96 -9.03 3.45
CA THR A 299 -13.40 -9.23 3.67
C THR A 299 -13.79 -8.91 5.12
N LEU A 300 -15.09 -8.68 5.37
CA LEU A 300 -15.62 -8.53 6.73
C LEU A 300 -15.31 -9.75 7.62
N ALA A 301 -15.26 -10.95 7.05
CA ALA A 301 -15.00 -12.18 7.79
C ALA A 301 -13.53 -12.37 8.17
N GLU A 302 -12.60 -11.92 7.31
CA GLU A 302 -11.16 -12.14 7.55
C GLU A 302 -10.46 -10.92 8.15
N ALA A 303 -10.63 -9.73 7.56
CA ALA A 303 -9.93 -8.50 7.98
C ALA A 303 -10.81 -7.60 8.87
N GLY A 304 -12.12 -7.85 8.89
CA GLY A 304 -13.11 -7.03 9.59
C GLY A 304 -13.63 -5.86 8.77
N PHE A 305 -13.13 -5.65 7.56
CA PHE A 305 -13.60 -4.62 6.63
C PHE A 305 -13.50 -5.08 5.18
N GLN A 306 -14.25 -4.42 4.29
CA GLN A 306 -14.21 -4.66 2.85
C GLN A 306 -14.61 -3.41 2.05
N LEU A 307 -14.19 -3.36 0.78
CA LEU A 307 -14.67 -2.40 -0.21
C LEU A 307 -15.78 -3.05 -1.04
N ASP A 308 -16.87 -2.32 -1.26
CA ASP A 308 -18.01 -2.76 -2.08
C ASP A 308 -18.48 -1.61 -2.98
N SER A 309 -19.35 -1.92 -3.95
CA SER A 309 -20.03 -0.93 -4.79
C SER A 309 -21.38 -0.54 -4.22
N LEU A 310 -21.73 0.74 -4.38
CA LEU A 310 -22.99 1.30 -3.93
C LEU A 310 -23.43 2.42 -4.87
N THR A 311 -24.61 2.27 -5.46
CA THR A 311 -25.32 3.35 -6.15
C THR A 311 -26.23 4.05 -5.14
N ALA A 312 -25.94 5.31 -4.82
CA ALA A 312 -26.70 6.08 -3.85
C ALA A 312 -27.80 6.89 -4.54
N PRO A 313 -28.90 7.23 -3.83
CA PRO A 313 -29.88 8.18 -4.35
C PRO A 313 -29.29 9.59 -4.42
N GLU A 314 -29.82 10.40 -5.34
CA GLU A 314 -29.54 11.84 -5.37
C GLU A 314 -30.42 12.55 -4.33
N ILE A 315 -29.83 12.87 -3.18
CA ILE A 315 -30.52 13.54 -2.07
C ILE A 315 -29.68 14.68 -1.48
N PRO A 316 -30.32 15.67 -0.83
CA PRO A 316 -29.60 16.62 -0.01
C PRO A 316 -29.09 15.93 1.26
N TRP A 317 -27.78 15.69 1.36
CA TRP A 317 -27.10 15.05 2.51
C TRP A 317 -27.14 15.86 3.83
N THR A 318 -27.91 16.94 3.87
CA THR A 318 -28.22 17.74 5.06
C THR A 318 -29.64 17.54 5.56
N ASP A 319 -30.48 16.80 4.84
CA ASP A 319 -31.86 16.50 5.18
C ASP A 319 -31.95 15.10 5.78
N GLU A 320 -32.27 15.04 7.07
CA GLU A 320 -32.36 13.77 7.81
C GLU A 320 -33.51 12.88 7.31
N ALA A 321 -34.63 13.47 6.89
CA ALA A 321 -35.78 12.69 6.43
C ALA A 321 -35.43 11.98 5.11
N GLU A 322 -34.83 12.71 4.17
CA GLU A 322 -34.36 12.17 2.89
C GLU A 322 -33.29 11.07 3.07
N ILE A 323 -32.35 11.25 4.00
CA ILE A 323 -31.34 10.22 4.32
C ILE A 323 -32.01 8.95 4.86
N ARG A 324 -32.96 9.08 5.80
CA ARG A 324 -33.66 7.93 6.39
C ARG A 324 -34.59 7.24 5.40
N GLU A 325 -35.31 7.99 4.58
CA GLU A 325 -36.29 7.43 3.66
C GLU A 325 -35.62 6.79 2.43
N LYS A 326 -34.57 7.41 1.89
CA LYS A 326 -33.98 7.01 0.60
C LYS A 326 -32.62 6.33 0.72
N PHE A 327 -31.77 6.72 1.66
CA PHE A 327 -30.42 6.15 1.77
C PHE A 327 -30.33 4.94 2.73
N TYR A 328 -31.08 4.93 3.83
CA TYR A 328 -31.07 3.78 4.76
C TYR A 328 -31.45 2.46 4.09
N PRO A 329 -32.48 2.37 3.20
CA PRO A 329 -32.78 1.13 2.50
C PRO A 329 -31.63 0.64 1.61
N VAL A 330 -30.91 1.56 0.96
CA VAL A 330 -29.74 1.21 0.13
C VAL A 330 -28.61 0.66 1.00
N ALA A 331 -28.35 1.31 2.14
CA ALA A 331 -27.35 0.84 3.10
C ALA A 331 -27.71 -0.54 3.68
N GLU A 332 -28.99 -0.77 3.98
CA GLU A 332 -29.51 -2.04 4.47
C GLU A 332 -29.20 -3.18 3.49
N GLU A 333 -29.53 -3.01 2.21
CA GLU A 333 -29.33 -4.03 1.19
C GLU A 333 -27.86 -4.34 0.93
N VAL A 334 -26.99 -3.32 0.90
CA VAL A 334 -25.54 -3.52 0.76
C VAL A 334 -24.97 -4.27 1.94
N ILE A 335 -25.37 -3.93 3.17
CA ILE A 335 -24.91 -4.63 4.37
C ILE A 335 -25.45 -6.06 4.40
N LYS A 336 -26.72 -6.32 4.07
CA LYS A 336 -27.27 -7.68 3.96
C LYS A 336 -26.49 -8.52 2.96
N ARG A 337 -26.26 -8.01 1.75
CA ARG A 337 -25.48 -8.69 0.71
C ARG A 337 -24.07 -9.05 1.20
N ALA A 338 -23.42 -8.11 1.88
CA ALA A 338 -22.06 -8.28 2.37
C ALA A 338 -21.93 -9.25 3.56
N THR A 339 -22.98 -9.36 4.38
CA THR A 339 -22.93 -10.05 5.68
C THR A 339 -23.73 -11.36 5.72
N GLY A 340 -24.69 -11.53 4.82
CA GLY A 340 -25.69 -12.60 4.87
C GLY A 340 -26.71 -12.45 6.01
N ALA A 341 -26.77 -11.29 6.67
CA ALA A 341 -27.71 -11.05 7.77
C ALA A 341 -29.18 -11.14 7.29
N SER A 342 -30.04 -11.75 8.12
CA SER A 342 -31.48 -11.86 7.85
C SER A 342 -32.20 -10.52 8.04
N ARG A 343 -31.71 -9.70 8.98
CA ARG A 343 -32.22 -8.37 9.28
C ARG A 343 -31.07 -7.40 9.46
N VAL A 344 -31.18 -6.24 8.84
CA VAL A 344 -30.26 -5.10 9.05
C VAL A 344 -31.09 -3.87 9.42
N LEU A 345 -30.64 -3.13 10.42
CA LEU A 345 -31.31 -1.93 10.92
C LEU A 345 -30.30 -0.77 11.05
N PRO A 346 -30.23 0.12 10.05
CA PRO A 346 -29.55 1.40 10.18
C PRO A 346 -30.17 2.24 11.30
N PHE A 347 -29.35 2.75 12.23
CA PHE A 347 -29.86 3.47 13.40
C PHE A 347 -29.24 4.86 13.58
N ASP A 348 -28.05 5.13 13.04
CA ASP A 348 -27.41 6.44 13.14
C ASP A 348 -26.48 6.72 11.94
N TYR A 349 -26.21 8.00 11.71
CA TYR A 349 -25.22 8.46 10.73
C TYR A 349 -24.52 9.75 11.18
N VAL A 350 -23.35 10.01 10.60
CA VAL A 350 -22.59 11.26 10.73
C VAL A 350 -22.12 11.71 9.35
N VAL A 351 -22.30 12.99 9.04
CA VAL A 351 -21.72 13.61 7.85
C VAL A 351 -20.41 14.28 8.23
N ARG A 352 -19.35 14.05 7.46
CA ARG A 352 -18.03 14.68 7.70
C ARG A 352 -17.61 15.55 6.54
N LYS A 353 -17.19 16.78 6.83
CA LYS A 353 -16.67 17.76 5.87
C LYS A 353 -15.24 18.19 6.23
N GLY A 354 -14.36 18.27 5.23
CA GLY A 354 -12.93 18.50 5.37
C GLY A 354 -12.57 19.91 5.85
N PHE A 355 -11.31 20.08 6.24
CA PHE A 355 -10.82 21.23 7.01
C PHE A 355 -10.84 22.55 6.23
N ALA A 356 -10.71 22.51 4.90
CA ALA A 356 -10.66 23.71 4.06
C ALA A 356 -12.03 24.38 3.81
N LYS A 357 -13.15 23.66 4.02
CA LYS A 357 -14.51 24.19 3.77
C LYS A 357 -15.21 24.71 5.02
N HIS A 358 -14.80 24.26 6.21
CA HIS A 358 -15.42 24.65 7.48
C HIS A 358 -14.39 24.80 8.58
N SER A 359 -14.31 26.01 9.12
CA SER A 359 -13.58 26.31 10.35
C SER A 359 -14.18 25.55 11.54
N LEU A 360 -13.36 25.33 12.57
CA LEU A 360 -13.83 24.77 13.85
C LEU A 360 -14.94 25.62 14.51
N ALA A 361 -15.06 26.90 14.15
CA ALA A 361 -16.11 27.79 14.62
C ALA A 361 -17.46 27.49 13.93
N GLU A 362 -17.46 27.28 12.61
CA GLU A 362 -18.67 26.92 11.85
C GLU A 362 -19.22 25.55 12.23
N LEU A 363 -18.37 24.61 12.64
CA LEU A 363 -18.81 23.30 13.13
C LEU A 363 -19.39 23.33 14.55
N LYS A 364 -19.19 24.43 15.29
CA LYS A 364 -19.85 24.67 16.58
C LYS A 364 -21.18 25.40 16.42
N ASP A 365 -21.55 25.77 15.20
CA ASP A 365 -22.85 26.38 14.91
C ASP A 365 -23.99 25.37 15.20
N PRO A 366 -25.08 25.78 15.88
CA PRO A 366 -26.19 24.89 16.19
C PRO A 366 -26.81 24.20 14.98
N LYS A 367 -26.85 24.84 13.81
CA LYS A 367 -27.39 24.26 12.57
C LYS A 367 -26.49 23.15 12.04
N ALA A 368 -25.17 23.36 12.04
CA ALA A 368 -24.21 22.34 11.63
C ALA A 368 -24.24 21.12 12.56
N MET A 369 -24.39 21.36 13.87
CA MET A 369 -24.52 20.32 14.88
C MET A 369 -25.84 19.53 14.73
N ALA A 370 -26.97 20.21 14.47
CA ALA A 370 -28.25 19.57 14.18
C ALA A 370 -28.19 18.70 12.91
N GLN A 371 -27.41 19.11 11.90
CA GLN A 371 -27.16 18.36 10.68
C GLN A 371 -26.09 17.25 10.84
N LYS A 372 -25.60 17.01 12.06
CA LYS A 372 -24.57 16.02 12.39
C LYS A 372 -23.27 16.18 11.59
N ILE A 373 -22.91 17.42 11.23
CA ILE A 373 -21.69 17.72 10.45
C ILE A 373 -20.46 17.75 11.38
N ARG A 374 -19.41 17.01 11.02
CA ARG A 374 -18.14 16.96 11.78
C ARG A 374 -16.91 17.04 10.87
N GLN A 375 -15.74 17.27 11.45
CA GLN A 375 -14.46 17.07 10.76
C GLN A 375 -14.07 15.58 10.68
N PRO A 376 -13.20 15.21 9.73
CA PRO A 376 -12.45 13.96 9.79
C PRO A 376 -11.77 13.79 11.16
N ASN A 377 -11.92 12.63 11.80
CA ASN A 377 -11.23 12.35 13.07
C ASN A 377 -9.86 11.72 12.77
N PRO A 378 -8.72 12.40 13.03
CA PRO A 378 -7.41 11.85 12.75
C PRO A 378 -6.92 10.82 13.78
N ARG A 379 -7.67 10.64 14.87
CA ARG A 379 -7.27 9.78 15.99
C ARG A 379 -7.73 8.36 15.74
N VAL A 380 -6.82 7.40 15.92
CA VAL A 380 -7.15 5.97 15.83
C VAL A 380 -8.09 5.58 16.96
N HIS A 381 -9.24 5.01 16.61
CA HIS A 381 -10.28 4.59 17.56
C HIS A 381 -11.09 3.42 16.99
N THR A 382 -11.86 2.76 17.86
CA THR A 382 -13.00 1.92 17.47
C THR A 382 -14.22 2.40 18.23
N ASP A 383 -15.35 2.56 17.55
CA ASP A 383 -16.56 3.18 18.11
C ASP A 383 -17.27 2.37 19.20
N PHE A 384 -16.95 1.08 19.34
CA PHE A 384 -17.58 0.20 20.29
C PHE A 384 -16.56 -0.66 21.04
N THR A 385 -17.02 -1.19 22.16
CA THR A 385 -16.32 -2.10 23.06
C THR A 385 -17.22 -3.29 23.36
N GLU A 386 -16.70 -4.27 24.10
CA GLU A 386 -17.49 -5.37 24.66
C GLU A 386 -18.68 -4.88 25.47
N LYS A 387 -18.57 -3.72 26.12
CA LYS A 387 -19.65 -3.13 26.93
C LYS A 387 -20.63 -2.35 26.07
N SER A 388 -20.11 -1.47 25.22
CA SER A 388 -20.97 -0.53 24.48
C SER A 388 -21.71 -1.15 23.31
N GLY A 389 -21.23 -2.26 22.72
CA GLY A 389 -21.97 -3.01 21.70
C GLY A 389 -23.34 -3.50 22.20
N PRO A 390 -23.39 -4.29 23.30
CA PRO A 390 -24.64 -4.69 23.95
C PRO A 390 -25.45 -3.53 24.50
N MET A 391 -24.81 -2.50 25.08
CA MET A 391 -25.54 -1.30 25.50
C MET A 391 -26.28 -0.64 24.32
N ARG A 392 -25.67 -0.60 23.13
CA ARG A 392 -26.30 0.02 21.97
C ARG A 392 -27.49 -0.78 21.47
N LEU A 393 -27.44 -2.11 21.50
CA LEU A 393 -28.60 -2.95 21.19
C LEU A 393 -29.80 -2.59 22.09
N HIS A 394 -29.59 -2.50 23.41
CA HIS A 394 -30.66 -2.15 24.36
C HIS A 394 -31.18 -0.73 24.19
N GLN A 395 -30.32 0.21 23.78
CA GLN A 395 -30.75 1.59 23.50
C GLN A 395 -31.61 1.70 22.24
N ILE A 396 -31.32 0.91 21.19
CA ILE A 396 -32.01 1.00 19.90
C ILE A 396 -33.26 0.12 19.85
N LEU A 397 -33.20 -1.08 20.44
CA LEU A 397 -34.29 -2.07 20.42
C LEU A 397 -34.61 -2.55 21.85
N PRO A 398 -35.06 -1.67 22.76
CA PRO A 398 -35.25 -2.03 24.18
C PRO A 398 -36.20 -3.22 24.37
N ASP A 399 -37.24 -3.33 23.55
CA ASP A 399 -38.26 -4.38 23.67
C ASP A 399 -37.82 -5.74 23.09
N GLU A 400 -36.81 -5.76 22.21
CA GLU A 400 -36.31 -6.98 21.55
C GLU A 400 -34.93 -7.41 22.06
N ALA A 401 -34.19 -6.53 22.76
CA ALA A 401 -32.78 -6.70 23.07
C ALA A 401 -32.46 -7.99 23.86
N ASP A 402 -33.29 -8.36 24.85
CA ASP A 402 -33.09 -9.58 25.65
C ASP A 402 -33.19 -10.86 24.81
N LYS A 403 -33.98 -10.83 23.71
CA LYS A 403 -34.08 -11.93 22.76
C LYS A 403 -32.91 -11.89 21.78
N LEU A 404 -32.67 -10.73 21.16
CA LEU A 404 -31.67 -10.57 20.11
C LEU A 404 -30.23 -10.74 20.63
N SER A 405 -29.97 -10.43 21.90
CA SER A 405 -28.66 -10.62 22.54
C SER A 405 -28.26 -12.08 22.74
N LYS A 406 -29.20 -13.02 22.59
CA LYS A 406 -28.95 -14.47 22.67
C LYS A 406 -28.56 -15.09 21.34
N ALA A 407 -28.75 -14.37 20.24
CA ALA A 407 -28.37 -14.77 18.89
C ALA A 407 -27.19 -13.91 18.42
N ARG A 408 -26.61 -14.29 17.29
CA ARG A 408 -25.57 -13.52 16.65
C ARG A 408 -26.12 -12.19 16.13
N TYR A 409 -25.47 -11.12 16.56
CA TYR A 409 -25.59 -9.81 15.93
C TYR A 409 -24.24 -9.09 15.85
N ALA A 410 -24.17 -8.10 14.97
CA ALA A 410 -23.02 -7.25 14.75
C ALA A 410 -23.45 -5.80 14.58
N ILE A 411 -22.54 -4.87 14.86
CA ILE A 411 -22.67 -3.46 14.46
C ILE A 411 -21.74 -3.24 13.27
N ILE A 412 -22.34 -3.05 12.10
CA ILE A 412 -21.63 -2.79 10.85
C ILE A 412 -21.67 -1.30 10.56
N GLN A 413 -20.52 -0.76 10.21
CA GLN A 413 -20.35 0.62 9.80
C GLN A 413 -20.16 0.68 8.28
N LEU A 414 -20.77 1.70 7.70
CA LEU A 414 -20.73 2.00 6.27
C LEU A 414 -20.13 3.39 6.11
N TRP A 415 -19.04 3.51 5.38
CA TRP A 415 -18.40 4.80 5.06
C TRP A 415 -18.35 5.04 3.56
N ARG A 416 -18.82 6.20 3.12
CA ARG A 416 -18.88 6.58 1.71
C ARG A 416 -18.50 8.05 1.49
N PRO A 417 -17.73 8.39 0.45
CA PRO A 417 -17.55 9.78 0.05
C PRO A 417 -18.80 10.34 -0.64
N LEU A 418 -19.15 11.58 -0.31
CA LEU A 418 -20.21 12.35 -0.96
C LEU A 418 -19.67 13.17 -2.14
N VAL A 419 -18.36 13.42 -2.16
CA VAL A 419 -17.64 14.07 -3.26
C VAL A 419 -16.42 13.22 -3.56
N GLY A 420 -16.29 12.79 -4.83
CA GLY A 420 -15.23 11.91 -5.29
C GLY A 420 -14.44 12.51 -6.47
N PRO A 421 -13.21 12.03 -6.72
CA PRO A 421 -12.46 11.09 -5.89
C PRO A 421 -11.98 11.74 -4.57
N VAL A 422 -11.83 10.94 -3.51
CA VAL A 422 -11.25 11.39 -2.24
C VAL A 422 -9.80 11.79 -2.45
N THR A 423 -9.51 13.08 -2.32
CA THR A 423 -8.19 13.69 -2.53
C THR A 423 -7.60 14.32 -1.26
N GLU A 424 -8.43 14.56 -0.25
CA GLU A 424 -8.04 15.06 1.07
C GLU A 424 -8.56 14.11 2.16
N SER A 425 -7.79 13.95 3.24
CA SER A 425 -8.21 13.24 4.46
C SER A 425 -8.83 11.84 4.24
N PRO A 426 -8.26 10.91 3.43
CA PRO A 426 -8.80 9.57 3.26
C PRO A 426 -9.01 8.80 4.57
N PHE A 427 -9.73 7.68 4.49
CA PHE A 427 -10.11 6.86 5.64
C PHE A 427 -9.22 5.61 5.70
N ALA A 428 -8.50 5.45 6.81
CA ALA A 428 -7.66 4.31 7.12
C ALA A 428 -8.41 3.31 8.02
N LEU A 429 -8.30 2.02 7.70
CA LEU A 429 -8.84 0.87 8.43
C LEU A 429 -7.68 -0.07 8.80
N ILE A 430 -7.58 -0.50 10.05
CA ILE A 430 -6.53 -1.43 10.49
C ILE A 430 -7.06 -2.87 10.42
N ASP A 431 -6.31 -3.76 9.74
CA ASP A 431 -6.62 -5.19 9.65
C ASP A 431 -6.71 -5.80 11.04
N ALA A 432 -7.89 -6.30 11.41
CA ALA A 432 -8.14 -6.86 12.73
C ALA A 432 -7.22 -8.04 13.06
N ARG A 433 -6.70 -8.76 12.06
CA ARG A 433 -5.71 -9.85 12.24
C ARG A 433 -4.32 -9.35 12.68
N SER A 434 -4.13 -8.03 12.72
CA SER A 434 -2.90 -7.39 13.16
C SER A 434 -3.04 -6.64 14.49
N VAL A 435 -4.24 -6.66 15.08
CA VAL A 435 -4.57 -5.97 16.33
C VAL A 435 -4.62 -7.00 17.44
N GLU A 436 -3.76 -6.86 18.43
CA GLU A 436 -3.77 -7.73 19.60
C GLU A 436 -4.86 -7.28 20.60
N PRO A 437 -5.47 -8.18 21.38
CA PRO A 437 -6.44 -7.80 22.41
C PRO A 437 -5.89 -6.74 23.37
N ASP A 438 -4.60 -6.85 23.71
CA ASP A 438 -3.93 -5.89 24.58
C ASP A 438 -3.80 -4.50 23.95
N ASP A 439 -3.86 -4.35 22.63
CA ASP A 439 -3.82 -3.04 21.97
C ASP A 439 -5.08 -2.22 22.29
N LEU A 440 -6.21 -2.88 22.59
CA LEU A 440 -7.52 -2.26 22.79
C LEU A 440 -7.75 -1.86 24.25
N GLN A 441 -7.36 -0.63 24.62
CA GLN A 441 -7.72 -0.04 25.91
C GLN A 441 -9.06 0.70 25.84
N GLU A 442 -9.88 0.55 26.88
CA GLU A 442 -11.20 1.17 26.97
C GLU A 442 -11.10 2.66 27.36
N LEU A 443 -11.85 3.50 26.65
CA LEU A 443 -12.07 4.90 26.94
C LEU A 443 -13.55 5.13 27.30
N ARG A 444 -13.79 5.56 28.54
CA ARG A 444 -15.12 5.99 29.00
C ARG A 444 -15.44 7.39 28.46
N LEU A 445 -16.57 7.50 27.77
CA LEU A 445 -17.12 8.76 27.31
C LEU A 445 -18.30 9.18 28.18
N GLU A 446 -18.28 10.41 28.66
CA GLU A 446 -19.40 11.04 29.36
C GLU A 446 -19.75 12.34 28.64
N MET A 447 -20.97 12.38 28.08
CA MET A 447 -21.52 13.51 27.34
C MET A 447 -22.59 14.22 28.17
N GLN A 448 -22.79 15.52 27.98
CA GLN A 448 -23.95 16.21 28.56
C GLN A 448 -25.24 15.76 27.89
N SER A 449 -26.37 15.79 28.61
CA SER A 449 -27.68 15.42 28.06
C SER A 449 -28.11 16.27 26.86
N ASP A 450 -27.67 17.53 26.80
CA ASP A 450 -27.93 18.48 25.72
C ASP A 450 -26.82 18.51 24.66
N ASP A 451 -25.76 17.70 24.80
CA ASP A 451 -24.75 17.54 23.75
C ASP A 451 -25.40 16.87 22.53
N PRO A 452 -25.32 17.44 21.32
CA PRO A 452 -25.94 16.82 20.14
C PRO A 452 -25.35 15.44 19.80
N ARG A 453 -24.16 15.09 20.32
CA ARG A 453 -23.59 13.74 20.25
C ARG A 453 -24.34 12.70 21.08
N THR A 454 -25.08 13.13 22.10
CA THR A 454 -25.74 12.24 23.06
C THR A 454 -26.81 11.39 22.39
N ASN A 455 -27.48 11.89 21.35
CA ASN A 455 -28.43 11.08 20.57
C ASN A 455 -27.74 9.91 19.84
N SER A 456 -26.48 10.09 19.43
CA SER A 456 -25.68 9.08 18.74
C SER A 456 -24.95 8.13 19.69
N ILE A 457 -24.46 8.62 20.83
CA ILE A 457 -23.48 7.90 21.67
C ILE A 457 -24.06 7.51 23.05
N GLY A 458 -25.11 8.22 23.52
CA GLY A 458 -25.61 8.16 24.89
C GLY A 458 -24.86 9.08 25.86
N VAL A 459 -25.44 9.32 27.05
CA VAL A 459 -24.84 10.15 28.11
C VAL A 459 -23.56 9.51 28.65
N VAL A 460 -23.53 8.18 28.77
CA VAL A 460 -22.35 7.39 29.10
C VAL A 460 -22.16 6.30 28.07
N SER A 461 -20.95 6.18 27.55
CA SER A 461 -20.57 5.15 26.57
C SER A 461 -19.10 4.76 26.71
N TYR A 462 -18.68 3.77 25.93
CA TYR A 462 -17.33 3.23 25.94
C TYR A 462 -16.87 3.00 24.51
N ILE A 463 -15.65 3.43 24.20
CA ILE A 463 -14.99 3.18 22.91
C ILE A 463 -13.63 2.54 23.15
N TYR A 464 -13.09 1.82 22.17
CA TYR A 464 -11.68 1.44 22.25
C TYR A 464 -10.80 2.56 21.70
N ALA A 465 -9.69 2.81 22.41
CA ALA A 465 -8.66 3.78 22.08
C ALA A 465 -7.34 3.01 21.85
N PRO A 466 -7.13 2.42 20.67
CA PRO A 466 -6.06 1.45 20.44
C PRO A 466 -4.67 2.03 20.70
N LYS A 467 -3.82 1.32 21.44
CA LYS A 467 -2.41 1.66 21.59
C LYS A 467 -1.69 1.48 20.25
N HIS A 468 -0.64 2.26 20.02
CA HIS A 468 0.21 2.03 18.86
C HIS A 468 0.92 0.69 18.97
N ASN A 469 0.84 -0.11 17.90
CA ASN A 469 1.60 -1.33 17.72
C ASN A 469 2.22 -1.32 16.31
N GLN A 470 3.52 -1.59 16.21
CA GLN A 470 4.24 -1.61 14.94
C GLN A 470 3.75 -2.71 13.98
N ASN A 471 3.06 -3.72 14.51
CA ASN A 471 2.51 -4.82 13.71
C ASN A 471 1.18 -4.45 13.05
N HIS A 472 0.53 -3.33 13.44
CA HIS A 472 -0.71 -2.88 12.82
C HIS A 472 -0.54 -2.73 11.30
N ARG A 473 -1.50 -3.28 10.55
CA ARG A 473 -1.55 -3.16 9.09
C ARG A 473 -2.71 -2.24 8.68
N PRO A 474 -2.49 -0.91 8.58
CA PRO A 474 -3.51 0.00 8.10
C PRO A 474 -3.64 -0.04 6.56
N TYR A 475 -4.88 0.07 6.09
CA TYR A 475 -5.28 0.10 4.68
C TYR A 475 -6.17 1.31 4.37
N TYR A 476 -6.18 1.76 3.13
CA TYR A 476 -7.09 2.79 2.60
C TYR A 476 -7.44 2.49 1.15
N VAL A 477 -8.43 3.18 0.58
CA VAL A 477 -8.78 3.06 -0.84
C VAL A 477 -8.32 4.31 -1.58
N SER A 478 -7.38 4.17 -2.51
CA SER A 478 -6.97 5.31 -3.33
C SER A 478 -8.05 5.70 -4.35
N ASN A 479 -8.17 7.00 -4.66
CA ASN A 479 -9.16 7.51 -5.61
C ASN A 479 -10.60 7.05 -5.34
N MET A 480 -10.96 6.80 -4.08
CA MET A 480 -12.29 6.30 -3.76
C MET A 480 -13.36 7.28 -4.27
N THR A 481 -14.28 6.76 -5.09
CA THR A 481 -15.34 7.52 -5.74
C THR A 481 -16.66 7.39 -4.99
N THR A 482 -17.67 8.15 -5.40
CA THR A 482 -19.02 8.08 -4.84
C THR A 482 -19.74 6.77 -5.15
N GLU A 483 -19.27 5.97 -6.11
CA GLU A 483 -19.88 4.67 -6.44
C GLU A 483 -19.34 3.52 -5.56
N GLU A 484 -18.45 3.85 -4.62
CA GLU A 484 -17.77 2.89 -3.76
C GLU A 484 -18.12 3.15 -2.29
N VAL A 485 -18.10 2.07 -1.49
CA VAL A 485 -18.42 2.11 -0.07
C VAL A 485 -17.51 1.17 0.72
N LEU A 486 -17.06 1.63 1.88
CA LEU A 486 -16.34 0.81 2.84
C LEU A 486 -17.31 0.27 3.87
N LEU A 487 -17.29 -1.05 4.09
CA LEU A 487 -17.97 -1.69 5.20
C LEU A 487 -16.93 -2.14 6.22
N PHE A 488 -17.16 -1.93 7.51
CA PHE A 488 -16.25 -2.36 8.56
C PHE A 488 -16.98 -2.63 9.87
N LYS A 489 -16.45 -3.56 10.66
CA LYS A 489 -17.07 -3.97 11.93
C LYS A 489 -16.72 -2.99 13.04
N GLY A 490 -17.77 -2.49 13.70
CA GLY A 490 -17.65 -1.81 14.99
C GLY A 490 -17.75 -2.79 16.17
N PHE A 491 -18.55 -3.85 16.03
CA PHE A 491 -18.75 -4.90 17.02
C PHE A 491 -19.29 -6.17 16.32
N ASP A 492 -18.95 -7.36 16.83
CA ASP A 492 -19.59 -8.63 16.47
C ASP A 492 -19.70 -9.48 17.75
N THR A 493 -20.78 -10.21 17.92
CA THR A 493 -20.96 -11.16 19.05
C THR A 493 -20.09 -12.40 18.88
N ARG A 494 -19.76 -12.78 17.63
CA ARG A 494 -18.83 -13.89 17.37
C ARG A 494 -17.39 -13.50 17.72
N THR A 495 -16.80 -14.27 18.63
CA THR A 495 -15.45 -14.02 19.14
C THR A 495 -14.33 -14.65 18.32
N ASP A 496 -14.68 -15.54 17.41
CA ASP A 496 -13.79 -16.23 16.48
C ASP A 496 -13.63 -15.50 15.14
N LEU A 497 -14.29 -14.36 14.98
CA LEU A 497 -14.17 -13.46 13.83
C LEU A 497 -13.61 -12.11 14.28
N PRO A 498 -13.10 -11.27 13.34
CA PRO A 498 -12.89 -9.85 13.59
C PRO A 498 -14.14 -9.18 14.16
N ARG A 499 -13.95 -8.32 15.17
CA ARG A 499 -15.06 -7.67 15.91
C ARG A 499 -14.92 -6.15 15.96
N PHE A 500 -13.69 -5.68 16.11
CA PHE A 500 -13.35 -4.29 16.32
C PHE A 500 -12.32 -3.90 15.27
N VAL A 501 -12.68 -2.99 14.37
CA VAL A 501 -11.75 -2.43 13.38
C VAL A 501 -11.33 -1.03 13.80
N PRO A 502 -10.09 -0.84 14.29
CA PRO A 502 -9.51 0.49 14.47
C PRO A 502 -9.48 1.26 13.16
N HIS A 503 -9.80 2.56 13.22
CA HIS A 503 -9.83 3.41 12.04
C HIS A 503 -9.57 4.88 12.38
N ALA A 504 -9.19 5.64 11.35
CA ALA A 504 -8.95 7.08 11.45
C ALA A 504 -9.04 7.74 10.06
N GLY A 505 -9.31 9.04 10.02
CA GLY A 505 -8.91 9.86 8.87
C GLY A 505 -7.39 10.09 8.91
N PHE A 506 -6.76 10.25 7.76
CA PHE A 506 -5.32 10.57 7.72
C PHE A 506 -4.99 11.48 6.54
N ARG A 507 -3.85 12.18 6.58
CA ARG A 507 -3.43 13.08 5.51
C ARG A 507 -2.56 12.33 4.49
N LEU A 508 -2.79 12.54 3.19
CA LEU A 508 -1.87 12.01 2.18
C LEU A 508 -0.58 12.84 2.17
N PRO A 509 0.61 12.21 2.07
CA PRO A 509 1.85 12.93 1.77
C PRO A 509 1.66 13.60 0.41
N ASP A 510 2.08 14.86 0.29
CA ASP A 510 1.92 15.68 -0.93
C ASP A 510 0.47 16.08 -1.28
N THR A 511 -0.44 16.19 -0.29
CA THR A 511 -1.76 16.83 -0.52
C THR A 511 -1.55 18.30 -0.93
N ALA A 512 -1.74 18.61 -2.20
CA ALA A 512 -1.63 19.97 -2.73
C ALA A 512 -2.67 20.91 -2.11
N ASP A 513 -2.30 22.17 -1.92
CA ASP A 513 -3.24 23.20 -1.48
C ASP A 513 -4.35 23.40 -2.53
N GLY A 514 -5.58 23.58 -2.06
CA GLY A 514 -6.74 23.83 -2.92
C GLY A 514 -7.43 22.59 -3.52
N LEU A 515 -7.01 21.37 -3.15
CA LEU A 515 -7.77 20.16 -3.51
C LEU A 515 -9.17 20.18 -2.85
N PRO A 516 -10.21 19.61 -3.52
CA PRO A 516 -11.55 19.58 -2.96
C PRO A 516 -11.57 18.89 -1.60
N PRO A 517 -12.07 19.56 -0.54
CA PRO A 517 -12.06 18.96 0.77
C PRO A 517 -13.04 17.79 0.85
N ARG A 518 -12.69 16.81 1.68
CA ARG A 518 -13.47 15.58 1.84
C ARG A 518 -14.90 15.90 2.28
N GLU A 519 -15.89 15.36 1.59
CA GLU A 519 -17.25 15.25 2.11
C GLU A 519 -17.62 13.76 2.12
N SER A 520 -18.16 13.26 3.23
CA SER A 520 -18.40 11.82 3.44
C SER A 520 -19.57 11.60 4.41
N ILE A 521 -20.19 10.44 4.32
CA ILE A 521 -21.19 9.95 5.27
C ILE A 521 -20.71 8.64 5.89
N GLU A 522 -20.96 8.49 7.19
CA GLU A 522 -20.66 7.30 7.98
C GLU A 522 -21.96 6.87 8.65
N LEU A 523 -22.47 5.69 8.32
CA LEU A 523 -23.74 5.13 8.81
C LEU A 523 -23.48 3.86 9.62
N ARG A 524 -24.25 3.66 10.69
CA ARG A 524 -24.13 2.50 11.59
C ARG A 524 -25.42 1.71 11.58
N ALA A 525 -25.30 0.39 11.45
CA ALA A 525 -26.43 -0.53 11.42
C ALA A 525 -26.20 -1.73 12.33
N LEU A 526 -27.28 -2.23 12.95
CA LEU A 526 -27.31 -3.55 13.57
C LEU A 526 -27.60 -4.59 12.48
N ALA A 527 -26.83 -5.67 12.44
CA ALA A 527 -27.05 -6.81 11.56
C ALA A 527 -27.31 -8.06 12.42
N PHE A 528 -28.34 -8.84 12.10
CA PHE A 528 -28.79 -10.01 12.87
C PHE A 528 -28.81 -11.26 12.00
N TRP A 529 -28.51 -12.40 12.61
CA TRP A 529 -28.64 -13.73 12.02
C TRP A 529 -29.53 -14.56 12.93
N ASP A 530 -30.81 -14.68 12.62
CA ASP A 530 -31.83 -15.26 13.52
C ASP A 530 -31.59 -16.74 13.89
N GLU A 531 -30.68 -17.43 13.20
CA GLU A 531 -30.39 -18.88 13.35
C GLU A 531 -28.96 -19.21 13.81
N GLU A 532 -28.11 -18.20 14.05
CA GLU A 532 -26.75 -18.35 14.61
C GLU A 532 -26.67 -17.71 16.01
#